data_AF-A0A7S0DVV7-F1
#
_entry.id   AF-A0A7S0DVV7-F1
#
_cell.length_a   1.000
_cell.length_b   1.000
_cell.length_c   1.000
_cell.angle_alpha   90.00
_cell.angle_beta   90.00
_cell.angle_gamma   90.00
#
_symmetry.space_group_name_H-M   'P 1'
#
loop_
_entity.id
_entity.type
_entity.pdbx_description
1 polymer ?
#
loop_
_entity_poly.entity_id
_entity_poly.type
_entity_poly.pdbx_seq_one_letter_code
_entity_poly.pdbx_strand_id
1 'polypeptide(L)'
;GEEGEKEGDEEEEDMKEVLFAEGILVSVTELLRGKEEKHIVLVESCRMLSFLAEGSNANRLRINAAGGSEAVLRAIKTLEEDEQKQGYAKMVLSLLRGEEKQRLL
;
A
#
# COMPACT_ATOMS: atom_id res chain seq x y z
N GLY A 1 -23.66 3.96 -20.40
CA GLY A 1 -23.46 4.56 -19.07
C GLY A 1 -22.07 4.21 -18.65
N GLU A 2 -21.09 4.95 -19.15
CA GLU A 2 -19.65 4.75 -18.89
C GLU A 2 -19.05 6.01 -18.22
N GLU A 3 -19.88 7.03 -18.00
CA GLU A 3 -19.45 8.32 -17.43
C GLU A 3 -19.27 8.24 -15.91
N GLY A 4 -19.99 7.34 -15.23
CA GLY A 4 -19.89 7.18 -13.76
C GLY A 4 -18.71 6.32 -13.27
N GLU A 5 -18.10 5.48 -14.11
CA GLU A 5 -16.89 4.72 -13.73
C GLU A 5 -15.63 5.60 -13.86
N LYS A 6 -15.55 6.45 -14.90
CA LYS A 6 -14.42 7.36 -15.08
C LYS A 6 -14.30 8.43 -14.00
N GLU A 7 -15.43 9.01 -13.57
CA GLU A 7 -15.45 10.05 -12.55
C GLU A 7 -14.98 9.51 -11.19
N GLY A 8 -15.30 8.25 -10.86
CA GLY A 8 -14.83 7.59 -9.63
C GLY A 8 -13.33 7.29 -9.64
N ASP A 9 -12.79 6.85 -10.77
CA ASP A 9 -11.35 6.54 -10.90
C ASP A 9 -10.49 7.82 -10.79
N GLU A 10 -10.94 8.94 -11.37
CA GLU A 10 -10.26 10.25 -11.30
C GLU A 10 -10.24 10.82 -9.87
N GLU A 11 -11.38 10.80 -9.16
CA GLU A 11 -11.44 11.24 -7.76
C GLU A 11 -10.55 10.38 -6.83
N GLU A 12 -10.46 9.07 -7.09
CA GLU A 12 -9.60 8.17 -6.34
C GLU A 12 -8.11 8.48 -6.56
N GLU A 13 -7.70 8.75 -7.80
CA GLU A 13 -6.31 9.13 -8.12
C GLU A 13 -5.93 10.46 -7.47
N ASP A 14 -6.81 11.46 -7.52
CA ASP A 14 -6.64 12.75 -6.86
C ASP A 14 -6.49 12.59 -5.34
N MET A 15 -7.31 11.75 -4.72
CA MET A 15 -7.19 11.45 -3.29
C MET A 15 -5.82 10.85 -2.96
N LYS A 16 -5.34 9.89 -3.76
CA LYS A 16 -4.03 9.28 -3.55
C LYS A 16 -2.94 10.35 -3.62
N GLU A 17 -2.94 11.20 -4.65
CA GLU A 17 -1.95 12.28 -4.77
C GLU A 17 -2.01 13.27 -3.60
N VAL A 18 -3.19 13.62 -3.09
CA VAL A 18 -3.32 14.45 -1.87
C VAL A 18 -2.68 13.77 -0.67
N LEU A 19 -2.97 12.48 -0.43
CA LEU A 19 -2.38 11.73 0.68
C LEU A 19 -0.84 11.69 0.56
N PHE A 20 -0.31 11.60 -0.66
CA PHE A 20 1.13 11.72 -0.90
C PHE A 20 1.67 13.11 -0.55
N ALA A 21 1.01 14.18 -1.01
CA ALA A 21 1.42 15.55 -0.75
C ALA A 21 1.42 15.89 0.76
N GLU A 22 0.49 15.31 1.51
CA GLU A 22 0.39 15.42 2.97
C GLU A 22 1.47 14.60 3.72
N GLY A 23 2.37 13.92 3.00
CA GLY A 23 3.46 13.15 3.59
C GLY A 23 3.03 11.85 4.27
N ILE A 24 1.78 11.41 4.09
CA ILE A 24 1.22 10.22 4.74
C ILE A 24 2.01 8.97 4.36
N LEU A 25 2.52 8.89 3.13
CA LEU A 25 3.40 7.80 2.70
C LEU A 25 4.60 7.62 3.64
N VAL A 26 5.27 8.72 3.98
CA VAL A 26 6.49 8.69 4.80
C VAL A 26 6.14 8.20 6.19
N SER A 27 5.08 8.76 6.80
CA SER A 27 4.60 8.36 8.12
C SER A 27 4.24 6.88 8.19
N VAL A 28 3.52 6.36 7.18
CA VAL A 28 3.13 4.95 7.10
C VAL A 28 4.37 4.06 6.93
N THR A 29 5.33 4.47 6.11
CA THR A 29 6.56 3.70 5.89
C THR A 29 7.44 3.69 7.15
N GLU A 30 7.51 4.79 7.89
CA GLU A 30 8.22 4.88 9.18
C GLU A 30 7.57 4.00 10.24
N LEU A 31 6.24 4.02 10.36
CA LEU A 31 5.49 3.14 11.26
C LEU A 31 5.81 1.66 10.98
N LEU A 32 5.80 1.25 9.71
CA LEU A 32 6.13 -0.12 9.32
C LEU A 32 7.61 -0.50 9.57
N ARG A 33 8.50 0.48 9.72
CA ARG A 33 9.91 0.26 10.07
C ARG A 33 10.15 0.17 11.58
N GLY A 34 9.17 0.61 12.38
CA GLY A 34 9.21 0.51 13.83
C GLY A 34 9.23 -0.94 14.32
N LYS A 35 9.73 -1.13 15.55
CA LYS A 35 9.87 -2.46 16.18
C LYS A 35 8.80 -2.75 17.23
N GLU A 36 8.01 -1.76 17.65
CA GLU A 36 7.10 -1.82 18.79
C GLU A 36 5.64 -1.52 18.40
N GLU A 37 5.32 -1.70 17.14
CA GLU A 37 4.05 -1.30 16.56
C GLU A 37 3.02 -2.40 16.76
N LYS A 38 1.85 -2.02 17.28
CA LYS A 38 0.75 -2.96 17.47
C LYS A 38 0.32 -3.53 16.13
N HIS A 39 -0.07 -4.80 16.11
CA HIS A 39 -0.58 -5.47 14.91
C HIS A 39 -1.65 -4.66 14.16
N ILE A 40 -2.55 -3.98 14.88
CA ILE A 40 -3.58 -3.13 14.28
C ILE A 40 -2.97 -1.97 13.46
N VAL A 41 -1.91 -1.34 13.98
CA VAL A 41 -1.23 -0.23 13.29
C VAL A 41 -0.55 -0.74 12.03
N LEU A 42 0.10 -1.90 12.09
CA LEU A 42 0.75 -2.51 10.93
C LEU A 42 -0.28 -2.90 9.85
N VAL A 43 -1.42 -3.46 10.23
CA VAL A 43 -2.50 -3.84 9.30
C VAL A 43 -3.08 -2.61 8.61
N GLU A 44 -3.46 -1.56 9.35
CA GLU A 44 -4.00 -0.34 8.75
C GLU A 44 -2.96 0.40 7.90
N SER A 45 -1.68 0.35 8.30
CA SER A 45 -0.56 0.88 7.51
C SER A 45 -0.43 0.13 6.18
N CYS A 46 -0.50 -1.21 6.19
CA CYS A 46 -0.47 -2.00 4.97
C CYS A 46 -1.71 -1.77 4.10
N ARG A 47 -2.89 -1.60 4.71
CA ARG A 47 -4.12 -1.28 3.99
C ARG A 47 -4.04 0.09 3.29
N MET A 48 -3.48 1.09 3.96
CA MET A 48 -3.26 2.41 3.35
C MET A 48 -2.26 2.30 2.19
N LEU A 49 -1.15 1.58 2.37
CA LEU A 49 -0.20 1.36 1.27
C LEU A 49 -0.80 0.59 0.10
N SER A 50 -1.69 -0.38 0.33
CA SER A 50 -2.32 -1.12 -0.77
C SER A 50 -3.22 -0.20 -1.58
N PHE A 51 -4.01 0.63 -0.90
CA PHE A 51 -4.83 1.64 -1.54
C PHE A 51 -3.97 2.58 -2.40
N LEU A 52 -2.90 3.15 -1.83
CA LEU A 52 -2.01 4.06 -2.56
C LEU A 52 -1.32 3.38 -3.76
N ALA A 53 -0.97 2.10 -3.66
CA ALA A 53 -0.25 1.33 -4.68
C ALA A 53 -1.15 0.76 -5.79
N GLU A 54 -2.41 0.47 -5.50
CA GLU A 54 -3.37 -0.09 -6.43
C GLU A 54 -3.69 0.91 -7.55
N GLY A 55 -3.69 0.44 -8.80
CA GLY A 55 -3.92 1.28 -9.99
C GLY A 55 -2.80 2.27 -10.34
N SER A 56 -1.95 2.69 -9.39
CA SER A 56 -0.95 3.74 -9.62
C SER A 56 0.50 3.22 -9.66
N ASN A 57 1.07 3.15 -10.86
CA ASN A 57 2.49 2.81 -11.03
C ASN A 57 3.42 3.86 -10.43
N ALA A 58 3.06 5.14 -10.53
CA ALA A 58 3.82 6.24 -9.93
C ALA A 58 3.95 6.05 -8.41
N ASN A 59 2.84 5.73 -7.75
CA ASN A 59 2.83 5.51 -6.32
C ASN A 59 3.60 4.26 -5.91
N ARG A 60 3.50 3.15 -6.66
CA ARG A 60 4.34 1.97 -6.43
C ARG A 60 5.84 2.29 -6.47
N LEU A 61 6.28 3.06 -7.45
CA LEU A 61 7.68 3.49 -7.56
C LEU A 61 8.09 4.39 -6.39
N ARG A 62 7.23 5.34 -5.99
CA ARG A 62 7.48 6.23 -4.84
C ARG A 62 7.55 5.44 -3.52
N ILE A 63 6.61 4.52 -3.28
CA ILE A 63 6.60 3.63 -2.10
C ILE A 63 7.90 2.81 -2.06
N ASN A 64 8.31 2.24 -3.19
CA ASN A 64 9.58 1.50 -3.29
C ASN A 64 10.79 2.40 -2.99
N ALA A 65 10.82 3.61 -3.54
CA ALA A 65 11.90 4.58 -3.30
C ALA A 65 12.00 5.00 -1.82
N ALA A 66 10.88 5.05 -1.10
CA ALA A 66 10.84 5.31 0.34
C ALA A 66 11.26 4.09 1.21
N GLY A 67 11.55 2.94 0.59
CA GLY A 67 11.88 1.70 1.30
C GLY A 67 10.66 0.89 1.74
N GLY A 68 9.48 1.15 1.15
CA GLY A 68 8.22 0.49 1.51
C GLY A 68 8.27 -1.04 1.42
N SER A 69 8.93 -1.61 0.40
CA SER A 69 9.08 -3.07 0.29
C SER A 69 9.78 -3.70 1.50
N GLU A 70 10.85 -3.09 2.00
CA GLU A 70 11.56 -3.59 3.18
C GLU A 70 10.74 -3.40 4.46
N ALA A 71 10.01 -2.29 4.56
CA ALA A 71 9.11 -2.01 5.67
C ALA A 71 7.95 -3.02 5.74
N VAL A 72 7.32 -3.32 4.60
CA VAL A 72 6.23 -4.32 4.50
C VAL A 72 6.74 -5.73 4.79
N LEU A 73 7.94 -6.11 4.33
CA LEU A 73 8.56 -7.39 4.68
C LEU A 73 8.78 -7.53 6.19
N ARG A 74 9.17 -6.44 6.88
CA ARG A 74 9.25 -6.43 8.35
C ARG A 74 7.88 -6.58 8.98
N ALA A 75 6.88 -5.86 8.49
CA ALA A 75 5.51 -5.98 8.99
C ALA A 75 4.98 -7.41 8.87
N ILE A 76 5.22 -8.10 7.75
CA ILE A 76 4.85 -9.52 7.58
C ILE A 76 5.46 -10.40 8.68
N LYS A 77 6.73 -10.17 9.01
CA LYS A 77 7.42 -10.89 10.09
C LYS A 77 6.84 -10.56 11.47
N THR A 78 6.51 -9.31 11.73
CA THR A 78 5.87 -8.93 13.01
C THR A 78 4.44 -9.49 13.11
N LEU A 79 3.74 -9.64 11.98
CA LEU A 79 2.39 -10.21 11.90
C LEU A 79 2.38 -11.76 11.82
N GLU A 80 3.48 -12.43 12.19
CA GLU A 80 3.75 -13.87 11.99
C GLU A 80 2.66 -14.83 12.51
N GLU A 81 1.80 -14.42 13.44
CA GLU A 81 0.81 -15.30 14.09
C GLU A 81 -0.56 -15.38 13.37
N ASP A 82 -0.81 -14.59 12.32
CA ASP A 82 -2.16 -14.49 11.73
C ASP A 82 -2.13 -14.25 10.22
N GLU A 83 -2.49 -15.29 9.45
CA GLU A 83 -2.56 -15.22 7.99
C GLU A 83 -3.53 -14.17 7.46
N GLN A 84 -4.64 -13.91 8.16
CA GLN A 84 -5.58 -12.86 7.76
C GLN A 84 -4.93 -11.48 7.93
N LYS A 85 -4.20 -11.26 9.03
CA LYS A 85 -3.49 -9.99 9.26
C LYS A 85 -2.36 -9.78 8.25
N GLN A 86 -1.72 -10.85 7.78
CA GLN A 86 -0.70 -10.76 6.73
C GLN A 86 -1.27 -10.45 5.34
N GLY A 87 -2.58 -10.62 5.12
CA GLY A 87 -3.20 -10.48 3.79
C GLY A 87 -2.88 -9.15 3.11
N TYR A 88 -3.09 -8.04 3.82
CA TYR A 88 -2.77 -6.71 3.29
C TYR A 88 -1.27 -6.52 3.04
N ALA A 89 -0.43 -6.94 3.98
CA ALA A 89 1.02 -6.79 3.84
C ALA A 89 1.57 -7.59 2.63
N LYS A 90 1.09 -8.83 2.43
CA LYS A 90 1.42 -9.64 1.24
C LYS A 90 0.90 -9.03 -0.05
N MET A 91 -0.30 -8.46 -0.03
CA MET A 91 -0.89 -7.78 -1.19
C MET A 91 -0.04 -6.57 -1.60
N VAL A 92 0.32 -5.69 -0.65
CA VAL A 92 1.22 -4.57 -0.92
C VAL A 92 2.52 -5.06 -1.52
N LEU A 93 3.13 -6.10 -0.93
CA LEU A 93 4.40 -6.61 -1.43
C LEU A 93 4.29 -7.14 -2.87
N SER A 94 3.18 -7.80 -3.23
CA SER A 94 2.90 -8.25 -4.60
C SER A 94 2.76 -7.06 -5.56
N LEU A 95 1.97 -6.05 -5.18
CA LEU A 95 1.80 -4.81 -5.95
C LEU A 95 3.14 -4.14 -6.21
N LEU A 96 3.96 -3.96 -5.17
CA LEU A 96 5.26 -3.30 -5.26
C LEU A 96 6.28 -4.07 -6.11
N ARG A 97 6.16 -5.40 -6.21
CA ARG A 97 7.03 -6.24 -7.03
C ARG A 97 6.57 -6.34 -8.48
N GLY A 98 5.41 -5.76 -8.81
CA GLY A 98 4.80 -5.93 -10.13
C GLY A 98 4.38 -7.39 -10.37
N GLU A 99 4.13 -8.15 -9.30
CA GLU A 99 3.65 -9.54 -9.35
C GLU A 99 2.12 -9.59 -9.58
N GLU A 100 1.48 -8.44 -9.78
CA GLU A 100 0.16 -8.36 -10.40
C GLU A 100 0.21 -9.11 -11.72
N LYS A 101 -0.38 -10.31 -11.73
CA LYS A 101 -0.81 -10.95 -12.96
C LYS A 101 -1.58 -9.86 -13.70
N GLN A 102 -1.01 -9.42 -14.82
CA GLN A 102 -1.74 -8.65 -15.82
C GLN A 102 -3.12 -9.30 -15.90
N ARG A 103 -4.19 -8.56 -15.57
CA ARG A 103 -5.54 -8.94 -16.01
C ARG A 103 -5.40 -9.07 -17.51
N LEU A 104 -5.22 -10.30 -17.98
CA LEU A 104 -5.25 -10.64 -19.39
C LEU A 104 -6.61 -10.16 -19.87
N LEU A 105 -6.56 -9.12 -20.73
CA LEU A 105 -7.67 -8.62 -21.52
C LEU A 105 -8.32 -9.77 -22.31
#